data_AF-X1C2S2-F1
#
_entry.id   AF-X1C2S2-F1
#
_cell.length_a   1.000
_cell.length_b   1.000
_cell.length_c   1.000
_cell.angle_alpha   90.00
_cell.angle_beta   90.00
_cell.angle_gamma   90.00
#
_symmetry.space_group_name_H-M   'P 1'
#
loop_
_entity.id
_entity.type
_entity.pdbx_description
1 polymer ?
#
loop_
_entity_poly.entity_id
_entity_poly.type
_entity_poly.pdbx_seq_one_letter_code
_entity_poly.pdbx_strand_id
1 'polypeptide(L)'
;MEPLIHLVIPFIALTLYGLEWRTALPLALLALLPDLDVLFHVHRSMSHSLVVVSLVGLPLLMLAYRLKIPRVGWLGLLAVASHIALDVFAGYTPILWPLYGNSVWIQTELMAQISSIPTLIPALKIAIEPTRFIAFESIDAPLLTGEGLIISMVLILPILVKALEKKRWIMNRARERLMK
;
A
#
# COMPACT_ATOMS: atom_id res chain seq x y z
N MET A 1 -1.82 -2.06 -9.89
CA MET A 1 -0.42 -1.62 -9.66
C MET A 1 0.42 -2.83 -9.28
N GLU A 2 1.74 -2.81 -9.43
CA GLU A 2 2.57 -3.99 -9.10
C GLU A 2 2.65 -4.25 -7.58
N PRO A 3 2.72 -5.52 -7.13
CA PRO A 3 2.74 -5.86 -5.70
C PRO A 3 3.87 -5.21 -4.91
N LEU A 4 5.04 -4.97 -5.52
CA LEU A 4 6.14 -4.33 -4.82
C LEU A 4 5.76 -2.93 -4.32
N ILE A 5 5.07 -2.13 -5.13
CA ILE A 5 4.68 -0.77 -4.73
C ILE A 5 3.60 -0.81 -3.65
N HIS A 6 2.66 -1.76 -3.74
CA HIS A 6 1.67 -2.01 -2.69
C HIS A 6 2.30 -2.40 -1.34
N LEU A 7 3.51 -2.98 -1.33
CA LEU A 7 4.26 -3.23 -0.10
C LEU A 7 5.04 -1.98 0.36
N VAL A 8 5.76 -1.34 -0.56
CA VAL A 8 6.71 -0.29 -0.20
C VAL A 8 5.99 0.95 0.28
N ILE A 9 4.96 1.44 -0.40
CA ILE A 9 4.24 2.66 0.02
C ILE A 9 3.75 2.58 1.47
N PRO A 10 2.99 1.56 1.90
CA PRO A 10 2.57 1.45 3.30
C PRO A 10 3.75 1.21 4.24
N PHE A 11 4.79 0.46 3.86
CA PHE A 11 5.99 0.30 4.68
C PHE A 11 6.64 1.66 4.99
N ILE A 12 6.85 2.49 3.98
CA ILE A 12 7.40 3.83 4.14
C ILE A 12 6.48 4.70 4.99
N ALA A 13 5.17 4.74 4.69
CA ALA A 13 4.21 5.52 5.46
C ALA A 13 4.21 5.15 6.95
N LEU A 14 4.28 3.85 7.26
CA LEU A 14 4.35 3.34 8.64
C LEU A 14 5.65 3.72 9.34
N THR A 15 6.79 3.68 8.64
CA THR A 15 8.08 4.11 9.22
C THR A 15 8.15 5.63 9.40
N LEU A 16 7.57 6.42 8.50
CA LEU A 16 7.44 7.88 8.63
C LEU A 16 6.52 8.26 9.78
N TYR A 17 5.47 7.47 10.03
CA TYR A 17 4.64 7.57 11.23
C TYR A 17 5.40 7.24 12.53
N GLY A 18 6.63 6.74 12.44
CA GLY A 18 7.51 6.49 13.58
C GLY A 18 7.51 5.04 14.07
N LEU A 19 6.98 4.09 13.29
CA LEU A 19 7.21 2.67 13.59
C LEU A 19 8.65 2.27 13.25
N GLU A 20 9.25 1.45 14.11
CA GLU A 20 10.48 0.76 13.77
C GLU A 20 10.22 -0.21 12.60
N TRP A 21 11.21 -0.38 11.72
CA TRP A 21 11.07 -1.21 10.52
C TRP A 21 10.62 -2.65 10.82
N ARG A 22 11.00 -3.19 11.99
CA ARG A 22 10.62 -4.53 12.47
C ARG A 22 9.12 -4.68 12.74
N THR A 23 8.45 -3.58 13.05
CA THR A 23 6.99 -3.53 13.28
C THR A 23 6.27 -3.03 12.04
N ALA A 24 6.87 -2.10 11.29
CA ALA A 24 6.30 -1.58 10.06
C ALA A 24 6.22 -2.65 8.95
N LEU A 25 7.25 -3.48 8.78
CA LEU A 25 7.29 -4.47 7.71
C LEU A 25 6.17 -5.52 7.81
N PRO A 26 5.93 -6.19 8.95
CA PRO A 26 4.80 -7.12 9.08
C PRO A 26 3.45 -6.47 8.82
N LEU A 27 3.25 -5.22 9.24
CA LEU A 27 2.02 -4.48 8.98
C LEU A 27 1.88 -4.11 7.50
N ALA A 28 2.96 -3.72 6.84
CA ALA A 28 2.97 -3.41 5.42
C ALA A 28 2.67 -4.64 4.56
N LEU A 29 3.10 -5.84 4.98
CA LEU A 29 2.74 -7.09 4.29
C LEU A 29 1.23 -7.35 4.28
N LEU A 30 0.46 -6.83 5.26
CA LEU A 30 -0.99 -6.93 5.24
C LEU A 30 -1.60 -6.17 4.06
N ALA A 31 -0.92 -5.15 3.54
CA ALA A 31 -1.38 -4.43 2.36
C ALA A 31 -1.48 -5.33 1.13
N LEU A 32 -0.73 -6.44 1.06
CA LEU A 32 -0.78 -7.38 -0.06
C LEU A 32 -1.96 -8.37 0.01
N LEU A 33 -2.71 -8.38 1.13
CA LEU A 33 -3.83 -9.32 1.29
C LEU A 33 -4.89 -9.23 0.19
N PRO A 34 -5.28 -8.04 -0.33
CA PRO A 34 -6.27 -7.97 -1.39
C PRO A 34 -5.88 -8.74 -2.66
N ASP A 35 -4.61 -8.66 -3.05
CA ASP A 35 -4.07 -9.32 -4.26
C ASP A 35 -3.90 -10.84 -4.10
N LEU A 36 -4.11 -11.41 -2.91
CA LEU A 36 -4.15 -12.86 -2.75
C LEU A 36 -5.35 -13.49 -3.45
N ASP A 37 -6.30 -12.67 -3.93
CA ASP A 37 -7.41 -13.13 -4.78
C ASP A 37 -6.94 -13.78 -6.09
N VAL A 38 -5.75 -13.39 -6.57
CA VAL A 38 -5.08 -13.97 -7.75
C VAL A 38 -4.88 -15.48 -7.60
N LEU A 39 -4.71 -15.99 -6.37
CA LEU A 39 -4.62 -17.44 -6.09
C LEU A 39 -5.91 -18.20 -6.38
N PHE A 40 -7.04 -17.49 -6.47
CA PHE A 40 -8.34 -18.01 -6.86
C PHE A 40 -8.66 -17.72 -8.33
N HIS A 41 -7.65 -17.37 -9.13
CA HIS A 41 -7.77 -17.03 -10.54
C HIS A 41 -8.68 -15.83 -10.82
N VAL A 42 -8.85 -14.93 -9.85
CA VAL A 42 -9.57 -13.65 -10.03
C VAL A 42 -8.66 -12.53 -9.58
N HIS A 43 -8.71 -11.38 -10.23
CA HIS A 43 -7.98 -10.20 -9.77
C HIS A 43 -8.94 -9.02 -9.64
N ARG A 44 -8.74 -8.17 -8.62
CA ARG A 44 -9.62 -7.05 -8.28
C ARG A 44 -11.04 -7.51 -7.98
N SER A 45 -11.12 -8.54 -7.14
CA SER A 45 -12.34 -9.17 -6.70
C SER A 45 -13.01 -8.41 -5.53
N MET A 46 -13.81 -9.12 -4.73
CA MET A 46 -14.41 -8.59 -3.49
C MET A 46 -13.35 -8.12 -2.48
N SER A 47 -12.12 -8.64 -2.55
CA SER A 47 -11.02 -8.27 -1.67
C SER A 47 -10.55 -6.81 -1.85
N HIS A 48 -10.85 -6.19 -3.00
CA HIS A 48 -10.55 -4.79 -3.29
C HIS A 48 -11.72 -3.84 -2.98
N SER A 49 -12.72 -4.30 -2.24
CA SER A 49 -13.81 -3.45 -1.75
C SER A 49 -13.54 -2.92 -0.35
N LEU A 50 -13.66 -1.60 -0.15
CA LEU A 50 -13.61 -1.00 1.18
C LEU A 50 -14.78 -1.44 2.06
N VAL A 51 -15.93 -1.79 1.47
CA VAL A 51 -17.08 -2.29 2.23
C VAL A 51 -16.74 -3.66 2.81
N VAL A 52 -16.22 -4.58 1.99
CA VAL A 52 -15.84 -5.94 2.42
C VAL A 52 -14.68 -5.88 3.41
N VAL A 53 -13.64 -5.09 3.11
CA VAL A 53 -12.52 -4.87 4.04
C VAL A 53 -12.99 -4.27 5.35
N SER A 54 -13.97 -3.36 5.36
CA SER A 54 -14.53 -2.82 6.61
C SER A 54 -15.33 -3.87 7.39
N LEU A 55 -16.12 -4.70 6.71
CA LEU A 55 -16.90 -5.77 7.35
C LEU A 55 -16.01 -6.78 8.08
N VAL A 56 -14.84 -7.10 7.54
CA VAL A 56 -13.85 -7.99 8.19
C VAL A 56 -12.95 -7.22 9.16
N GLY A 57 -12.52 -6.03 8.75
CA GLY A 57 -11.56 -5.20 9.47
C GLY A 57 -12.11 -4.61 10.76
N LEU A 58 -13.38 -4.23 10.83
CA LEU A 58 -13.99 -3.67 12.05
C LEU A 58 -14.06 -4.70 13.19
N PRO A 59 -14.51 -5.96 12.98
CA PRO A 59 -14.40 -7.00 14.00
C PRO A 59 -12.96 -7.25 14.48
N LEU A 60 -11.99 -7.30 13.56
CA LEU A 60 -10.57 -7.46 13.91
C LEU A 60 -10.04 -6.27 14.71
N LEU A 61 -10.48 -5.06 14.37
CA LEU A 61 -10.16 -3.86 15.12
C LEU A 61 -10.79 -3.90 16.52
N MET A 62 -12.06 -4.30 16.65
CA MET A 62 -12.70 -4.50 17.96
C MET A 62 -11.94 -5.52 18.81
N LEU A 63 -11.46 -6.61 18.20
CA LEU A 63 -10.58 -7.57 18.87
C LEU A 63 -9.26 -6.92 19.32
N ALA A 64 -8.63 -6.11 18.46
CA ALA A 64 -7.42 -5.36 18.81
C ALA A 64 -7.64 -4.40 19.99
N TYR A 65 -8.81 -3.76 20.10
CA TYR A 65 -9.19 -2.98 21.28
C TYR A 65 -9.27 -3.85 22.54
N ARG A 66 -9.88 -5.04 22.46
CA ARG A 66 -9.95 -5.98 23.61
C ARG A 66 -8.57 -6.49 24.03
N LEU A 67 -7.68 -6.70 23.07
CA LEU A 67 -6.29 -7.10 23.29
C LEU A 67 -5.38 -5.93 23.69
N LYS A 68 -5.91 -4.71 23.86
CA LYS A 68 -5.18 -3.49 24.22
C LYS A 68 -4.07 -3.12 23.23
N ILE A 69 -4.24 -3.48 21.95
CA ILE A 69 -3.35 -3.12 20.84
C ILE A 69 -4.08 -2.38 19.69
N PRO A 70 -4.98 -1.41 19.98
CA PRO A 70 -5.81 -0.78 18.95
C PRO A 70 -4.97 -0.03 17.91
N ARG A 71 -3.79 0.47 18.28
CA ARG A 71 -2.85 1.10 17.35
C ARG A 71 -2.42 0.15 16.25
N VAL A 72 -2.13 -1.12 16.57
CA VAL A 72 -1.74 -2.13 15.59
C VAL A 72 -2.92 -2.44 14.67
N GLY A 73 -4.14 -2.57 15.23
CA GLY A 73 -5.35 -2.79 14.46
C GLY A 73 -5.62 -1.69 13.44
N TRP A 74 -5.55 -0.43 13.85
CA TRP A 74 -5.73 0.72 12.95
C TRP A 74 -4.66 0.78 11.86
N LEU A 75 -3.39 0.62 12.22
CA LEU A 75 -2.30 0.69 11.25
C LEU A 75 -2.35 -0.47 10.24
N GLY A 76 -2.75 -1.67 10.67
CA GLY A 76 -3.00 -2.79 9.77
C GLY A 76 -4.16 -2.52 8.82
N LEU A 77 -5.29 -2.00 9.33
CA LEU A 77 -6.45 -1.65 8.50
C LEU A 77 -6.11 -0.55 7.48
N LEU A 78 -5.35 0.46 7.89
CA LEU A 78 -4.86 1.52 7.01
C LEU A 78 -3.89 0.98 5.94
N ALA A 79 -3.05 0.01 6.28
CA ALA A 79 -2.18 -0.65 5.30
C ALA A 79 -3.02 -1.36 4.22
N VAL A 80 -4.04 -2.14 4.60
CA VAL A 80 -4.95 -2.79 3.64
C VAL A 80 -5.75 -1.75 2.84
N ALA A 81 -6.27 -0.71 3.48
CA ALA A 81 -7.02 0.35 2.79
C ALA A 81 -6.14 1.13 1.80
N SER A 82 -4.85 1.30 2.09
CA SER A 82 -3.91 1.95 1.17
C SER A 82 -3.74 1.18 -0.13
N HIS A 83 -3.80 -0.15 -0.10
CA HIS A 83 -3.81 -0.99 -1.30
C HIS A 83 -4.98 -0.62 -2.22
N ILE A 84 -6.20 -0.62 -1.67
CA ILE A 84 -7.41 -0.30 -2.44
C ILE A 84 -7.35 1.13 -2.97
N ALA A 85 -6.86 2.07 -2.16
CA ALA A 85 -6.68 3.45 -2.58
C ALA A 85 -5.73 3.54 -3.78
N LEU A 86 -4.57 2.87 -3.73
CA LEU A 86 -3.61 2.86 -4.85
C LEU A 86 -4.21 2.23 -6.11
N ASP A 87 -4.92 1.12 -5.97
CA ASP A 87 -5.50 0.43 -7.12
C ASP A 87 -6.60 1.24 -7.81
N VAL A 88 -7.38 2.05 -7.09
CA VAL A 88 -8.38 2.97 -7.69
C VAL A 88 -7.73 3.98 -8.63
N PHE A 89 -6.47 4.35 -8.42
CA PHE A 89 -5.72 5.22 -9.35
C PHE A 89 -5.01 4.43 -10.46
N ALA A 90 -4.81 3.13 -10.27
CA ALA A 90 -4.11 2.27 -11.21
C ALA A 90 -5.05 1.46 -12.14
N GLY A 91 -6.37 1.48 -11.92
CA GLY A 91 -7.35 0.93 -12.83
C GLY A 91 -8.73 0.76 -12.19
N TYR A 92 -9.62 0.01 -12.86
CA TYR A 92 -10.96 -0.22 -12.35
C TYR A 92 -10.93 -1.08 -11.08
N THR A 93 -11.46 -0.52 -9.99
CA THR A 93 -11.50 -1.17 -8.68
C THR A 93 -12.92 -1.17 -8.11
N PRO A 94 -13.43 -2.31 -7.63
CA PRO A 94 -14.78 -2.42 -7.06
C PRO A 94 -14.86 -1.84 -5.63
N ILE A 95 -14.39 -0.60 -5.45
CA ILE A 95 -14.16 0.04 -4.14
C ILE A 95 -15.39 0.04 -3.22
N LEU A 96 -16.60 0.10 -3.78
CA LEU A 96 -17.87 0.18 -3.04
C LEU A 96 -18.74 -1.09 -3.15
N TRP A 97 -18.25 -2.16 -3.76
CA TRP A 97 -19.01 -3.41 -3.90
C TRP A 97 -19.30 -4.04 -2.53
N PRO A 98 -20.49 -4.61 -2.23
CA PRO A 98 -21.64 -4.81 -3.12
C PRO A 98 -22.65 -3.64 -3.09
N LEU A 99 -22.37 -2.55 -2.37
CA LEU A 99 -23.30 -1.41 -2.25
C LEU A 99 -23.43 -0.64 -3.57
N TYR A 100 -22.41 -0.70 -4.41
CA TYR A 100 -22.40 -0.12 -5.75
C TYR A 100 -21.95 -1.16 -6.77
N GLY A 101 -22.70 -1.28 -7.87
CA GLY A 101 -22.48 -2.31 -8.89
C GLY A 101 -21.43 -1.99 -9.96
N ASN A 102 -20.74 -0.86 -9.85
CA ASN A 102 -19.69 -0.46 -10.80
C ASN A 102 -18.33 -0.32 -10.11
N SER A 103 -17.29 -0.71 -10.84
CA SER A 103 -15.89 -0.47 -10.49
C SER A 103 -15.50 0.95 -10.94
N VAL A 104 -14.63 1.60 -10.16
CA VAL A 104 -14.22 2.98 -10.37
C VAL A 104 -12.73 3.04 -10.66
N TRP A 105 -12.34 3.87 -11.63
CA TRP A 105 -10.96 4.23 -11.90
C TRP A 105 -10.81 5.74 -11.94
N ILE A 106 -9.96 6.28 -11.07
CA ILE A 106 -9.66 7.71 -11.00
C ILE A 106 -8.35 7.98 -11.73
N GLN A 107 -8.41 8.81 -12.77
CA GLN A 107 -7.26 9.25 -13.56
C GLN A 107 -7.01 10.72 -13.26
N THR A 108 -5.79 11.04 -12.81
CA THR A 108 -5.35 12.40 -12.53
C THR A 108 -4.10 12.70 -13.33
N GLU A 109 -4.10 13.79 -14.08
CA GLU A 109 -2.97 14.23 -14.89
C GLU A 109 -2.70 15.71 -14.63
N LEU A 110 -1.43 16.10 -14.66
CA LEU A 110 -1.02 17.50 -14.63
C LEU A 110 -0.10 17.73 -15.83
N MET A 111 -0.64 18.35 -16.88
CA MET A 111 0.12 18.64 -18.09
C MET A 111 0.80 20.00 -17.97
N ALA A 112 2.11 20.04 -18.21
CA ALA A 112 2.84 21.30 -18.32
C ALA A 112 3.01 21.66 -19.80
N GLN A 113 2.41 22.76 -20.22
CA GLN A 113 2.65 23.33 -21.55
C GLN A 113 3.74 24.39 -21.43
N ILE A 114 4.95 24.01 -21.82
CA ILE A 114 6.13 24.88 -21.81
C ILE A 114 6.14 25.69 -23.11
N SER A 115 5.73 26.95 -22.99
CA SER A 115 5.78 27.95 -24.07
C SER A 115 6.46 29.23 -23.56
N SER A 116 6.35 30.36 -24.28
CA SER A 116 6.81 31.67 -23.79
C SER A 116 6.20 32.05 -22.44
N ILE A 117 5.01 31.52 -22.13
CA ILE A 117 4.43 31.54 -20.79
C ILE A 117 4.17 30.07 -20.39
N PRO A 118 4.88 29.53 -19.39
CA PRO A 118 4.62 28.18 -18.93
C PRO A 118 3.23 28.12 -18.28
N THR A 119 2.45 27.11 -18.65
CA THR A 119 1.12 26.87 -18.08
C THR A 119 0.99 25.43 -17.59
N LEU A 120 0.20 25.26 -16.53
CA LEU A 120 -0.10 23.96 -15.93
C LEU A 120 -1.61 23.70 -16.08
N ILE A 121 -1.95 22.55 -16.64
CA ILE A 121 -3.32 22.15 -16.93
C ILE A 121 -3.62 20.88 -16.14
N PRO A 122 -4.34 20.96 -15.00
CA PRO A 122 -4.80 19.79 -14.27
C PRO A 122 -5.99 19.15 -14.99
N ALA A 123 -6.01 17.82 -15.06
CA ALA A 123 -7.11 17.03 -15.57
C ALA A 123 -7.48 15.92 -14.57
N LEU A 124 -8.78 15.79 -14.28
CA LEU A 124 -9.36 14.71 -13.49
C LEU A 124 -10.41 14.01 -14.33
N LYS A 125 -10.28 12.69 -14.47
CA LYS A 125 -11.23 11.83 -15.16
C LYS A 125 -11.61 10.67 -14.26
N ILE A 126 -12.91 10.41 -14.16
CA ILE A 126 -13.46 9.26 -13.43
C ILE A 126 -14.07 8.34 -14.47
N ALA A 127 -13.53 7.14 -14.60
CA ALA A 127 -14.07 6.08 -15.43
C ALA A 127 -14.80 5.06 -14.57
N ILE A 128 -15.90 4.52 -15.09
CA ILE A 128 -16.72 3.51 -14.43
C ILE A 128 -17.01 2.36 -15.38
N GLU A 129 -17.08 1.14 -14.84
CA GLU A 129 -17.52 -0.04 -15.59
C GLU A 129 -18.33 -0.98 -14.67
N PRO A 130 -19.25 -1.80 -15.20
CA PRO A 130 -19.96 -2.78 -14.38
C PRO A 130 -18.99 -3.75 -13.70
N THR A 131 -19.11 -3.91 -12.38
CA THR A 131 -18.26 -4.83 -11.62
C THR A 131 -18.59 -6.27 -12.01
N ARG A 132 -17.59 -6.99 -12.52
CA ARG A 132 -17.67 -8.42 -12.85
C ARG A 132 -16.42 -9.11 -12.35
N PHE A 133 -16.59 -10.18 -11.59
CA PHE A 133 -15.50 -11.03 -11.15
C PHE A 133 -15.40 -12.19 -12.13
N ILE A 134 -14.44 -12.08 -13.06
CA ILE A 134 -14.22 -13.05 -14.12
C ILE A 134 -12.95 -13.82 -13.77
N ALA A 135 -13.03 -15.15 -13.78
CA ALA A 135 -11.85 -15.97 -13.60
C ALA A 135 -10.97 -15.93 -14.85
N PHE A 136 -9.65 -15.84 -14.68
CA PHE A 136 -8.68 -15.89 -15.77
C PHE A 136 -8.02 -17.27 -15.87
N GLU A 137 -7.60 -17.67 -17.07
CA GLU A 137 -6.79 -18.88 -17.28
C GLU A 137 -5.30 -18.59 -17.09
N SER A 138 -4.86 -17.41 -17.51
CA SER A 138 -3.51 -16.88 -17.29
C SER A 138 -3.59 -15.38 -16.97
N ILE A 139 -2.64 -14.91 -16.17
CA ILE A 139 -2.48 -13.49 -15.86
C ILE A 139 -1.06 -13.04 -16.20
N ASP A 140 -0.96 -12.19 -17.22
CA ASP A 140 0.30 -11.55 -17.60
C ASP A 140 0.38 -10.19 -16.91
N ALA A 141 0.74 -10.21 -15.63
CA ALA A 141 0.93 -9.01 -14.83
C ALA A 141 2.37 -8.96 -14.28
N PRO A 142 3.11 -7.84 -14.46
CA PRO A 142 4.45 -7.73 -13.92
C PRO A 142 4.38 -7.64 -12.39
N LEU A 143 5.06 -8.57 -11.71
CA LEU A 143 5.26 -8.51 -10.26
C LEU A 143 6.26 -7.41 -9.87
N LEU A 144 7.17 -7.09 -10.79
CA LEU A 144 8.24 -6.13 -10.63
C LEU A 144 8.59 -5.51 -11.99
N THR A 145 8.55 -4.20 -12.06
CA THR A 145 8.98 -3.38 -13.19
C THR A 145 10.27 -2.63 -12.85
N GLY A 146 10.98 -2.14 -13.87
CA GLY A 146 12.18 -1.32 -13.67
C GLY A 146 11.89 -0.02 -12.90
N GLU A 147 10.79 0.64 -13.23
CA GLU A 147 10.32 1.85 -12.53
C GLU A 147 9.99 1.54 -11.07
N GLY A 148 9.22 0.48 -10.84
CA GLY A 148 8.87 -0.02 -9.52
C GLY A 148 10.06 -0.29 -8.62
N LEU A 149 11.06 -0.97 -9.20
CA LEU A 149 12.30 -1.31 -8.52
C LEU A 149 13.07 -0.05 -8.11
N ILE A 150 13.26 0.91 -9.03
CA ILE A 150 14.00 2.14 -8.75
C ILE A 150 13.29 2.98 -7.69
N ILE A 151 11.97 3.17 -7.81
CA ILE A 151 11.16 3.89 -6.81
C ILE A 151 11.33 3.22 -5.43
N SER A 152 11.21 1.89 -5.39
CA SER A 152 11.33 1.14 -4.15
C SER A 152 12.72 1.27 -3.51
N MET A 153 13.77 1.19 -4.32
CA MET A 153 15.15 1.37 -3.84
C MET A 153 15.36 2.77 -3.26
N VAL A 154 14.92 3.81 -3.97
CA VAL A 154 15.05 5.21 -3.52
C VAL A 154 14.34 5.42 -2.19
N LEU A 155 13.16 4.83 -2.00
CA LEU A 155 12.38 4.99 -0.78
C LEU A 155 12.91 4.17 0.40
N ILE A 156 13.39 2.94 0.17
CA ILE A 156 13.87 2.05 1.22
C ILE A 156 15.27 2.44 1.71
N LEU A 157 16.14 2.94 0.82
CA LEU A 157 17.55 3.20 1.12
C LEU A 157 17.77 4.10 2.35
N PRO A 158 17.08 5.25 2.53
CA PRO A 158 17.22 6.09 3.72
C PRO A 158 16.88 5.36 5.03
N ILE A 159 15.89 4.47 5.02
CA ILE A 159 15.49 3.68 6.19
C ILE A 159 16.57 2.68 6.55
N LEU A 160 17.17 2.02 5.55
CA LEU A 160 18.28 1.09 5.74
C LEU A 160 19.50 1.81 6.33
N VAL A 161 19.88 2.97 5.78
CA VAL A 161 21.00 3.77 6.29
C VAL A 161 20.76 4.14 7.76
N LYS A 162 19.59 4.70 8.08
CA LYS A 162 19.21 5.05 9.45
C LYS A 162 19.25 3.84 10.40
N ALA A 163 18.79 2.67 9.95
CA ALA A 163 18.82 1.45 10.76
C ALA A 163 20.26 0.97 11.04
N LEU A 164 21.16 1.07 10.06
CA LEU A 164 22.57 0.71 10.20
C LEU A 164 23.32 1.67 11.13
N GLU A 165 23.07 2.97 11.01
CA GLU A 165 23.65 3.99 11.89
C GLU A 165 23.24 3.78 13.35
N LYS A 166 21.95 3.56 13.60
CA LYS A 166 21.41 3.25 14.94
C LYS A 166 22.09 2.01 15.52
N LYS A 167 22.23 0.94 14.72
CA LYS A 167 22.92 -0.30 15.16
C LYS A 167 24.37 -0.02 15.52
N ARG A 168 25.11 0.73 14.68
CA ARG A 168 26.50 1.10 14.94
C ARG A 168 26.65 1.90 16.23
N TRP A 169 25.78 2.88 16.46
CA TRP A 169 25.77 3.68 17.69
C TRP A 169 25.57 2.81 18.94
N ILE A 170 24.59 1.89 18.92
CA ILE A 170 24.34 0.96 20.04
C ILE A 170 25.57 0.11 20.35
N MET A 171 26.23 -0.43 19.30
CA MET A 171 27.43 -1.26 19.48
C MET A 171 28.61 -0.47 20.09
N ASN A 172 28.83 0.76 19.65
CA ASN A 172 29.91 1.61 20.18
C ASN A 172 29.67 1.91 21.67
N ARG A 173 28.44 2.26 22.05
CA ARG A 173 28.09 2.54 23.45
C ARG A 173 28.24 1.32 24.36
N ALA A 174 27.95 0.12 23.84
CA ALA A 174 28.14 -1.12 24.58
C ALA A 174 29.64 -1.41 24.81
N ARG A 175 30.49 -1.16 23.82
CA ARG A 175 31.96 -1.29 23.95
C ARG A 175 32.54 -0.35 25.00
N GLU A 176 32.13 0.92 25.00
CA GLU A 176 32.59 1.90 26.00
C GLU A 176 32.25 1.51 27.44
N ARG A 177 31.13 0.82 27.66
CA ARG A 177 30.73 0.34 28.99
C ARG A 177 31.51 -0.89 29.45
N LEU A 178 32.02 -1.70 28.53
CA LEU A 178 32.82 -2.89 28.84
C LEU A 178 34.28 -2.56 29.14
N MET A 179 34.74 -1.36 28.75
CA MET A 179 36.11 -0.87 28.99
C MET A 179 36.22 0.00 30.27
N LYS A 180 35.14 0.17 31.02
CA LYS A 180 35.08 0.84 32.33
C LYS A 180 34.81 -0.18 33.41
#